data_AF-A0A957C195-F1
#
_entry.id   AF-A0A957C195-F1
#
_cell.length_a   1.000
_cell.length_b   1.000
_cell.length_c   1.000
_cell.angle_alpha   90.00
_cell.angle_beta   90.00
_cell.angle_gamma   90.00
#
_symmetry.space_group_name_H-M   'P 1'
#
loop_
_entity.id
_entity.type
_entity.pdbx_description
1 polymer ?
#
loop_
_entity_poly.entity_id
_entity_poly.type
_entity_poly.pdbx_seq_one_letter_code
_entity_poly.pdbx_strand_id
1 'polypeptide(L)'
;SNESMYVHNEILRALDQKKPLFPVLLAGQPFSLLASVQYEDLRAGLNAKLSQEFLGNLHRVCTVVPRERTVRFEIVEGDVRDFACDVLILKYAQGFHGADSQVYSRLRKSGNVSLDLEALFPVGGHQLVGTNASILAQQALFIGTTNVFRFGYRQIREFAEQSLHILADDAPNAKHLAMTVHGVKSGMRLDEGETLLAQLGGIVDALQSWNVPYDLERISIVEIDPERVRRLRAAVTPYFEEVAYAQPAEGETWGYDLHFQQQMVEVTPDAGTEAVKPYALVMLSDDPSLEDIYYYGIERPVHAQGLLCERAPLMQEVQEADEIQESLARAGNAKLLICHLAQMTPLLTLHLGYAWGKGVPVVLVGQASEEASFYQQEVLHYEKIWELEERLTQKLNGLEL
;
A
#
# COMPACT_ATOMS: atom_id res chain seq x y z
N SER A 1 -33.26 4.86 -43.19
CA SER A 1 -32.64 5.77 -44.18
C SER A 1 -31.16 5.42 -44.31
N ASN A 2 -30.48 5.87 -45.38
CA ASN A 2 -29.03 5.66 -45.53
C ASN A 2 -28.22 6.22 -44.34
N GLU A 3 -28.73 7.26 -43.68
CA GLU A 3 -28.14 7.85 -42.46
C GLU A 3 -28.08 6.84 -41.29
N SER A 4 -29.06 5.94 -41.16
CA SER A 4 -29.08 4.93 -40.11
C SER A 4 -27.99 3.86 -40.29
N MET A 5 -27.54 3.58 -41.53
CA MET A 5 -26.45 2.64 -41.76
C MET A 5 -25.08 3.26 -41.46
N TYR A 6 -24.92 4.56 -41.74
CA TYR A 6 -23.68 5.28 -41.42
C TYR A 6 -23.43 5.33 -39.91
N VAL A 7 -24.45 5.76 -39.15
CA VAL A 7 -24.38 5.81 -37.68
C VAL A 7 -24.10 4.43 -37.09
N HIS A 8 -24.75 3.38 -37.63
CA HIS A 8 -24.49 2.01 -37.21
C HIS A 8 -23.05 1.57 -37.44
N ASN A 9 -22.48 1.84 -38.62
CA ASN A 9 -21.11 1.47 -38.95
C ASN A 9 -20.07 2.20 -38.08
N GLU A 10 -20.31 3.47 -37.75
CA GLU A 10 -19.41 4.22 -36.87
C GLU A 10 -19.50 3.73 -35.42
N ILE A 11 -20.69 3.36 -34.93
CA ILE A 11 -20.84 2.70 -33.62
C ILE A 11 -20.07 1.38 -33.60
N LEU A 12 -20.24 0.53 -34.62
CA LEU A 12 -19.52 -0.75 -34.69
C LEU A 12 -17.99 -0.55 -34.75
N ARG A 13 -17.50 0.44 -35.51
CA ARG A 13 -16.07 0.79 -35.55
C ARG A 13 -15.56 1.29 -34.21
N ALA A 14 -16.32 2.13 -33.52
CA ALA A 14 -15.94 2.61 -32.20
C ALA A 14 -15.86 1.47 -31.19
N LEU A 15 -16.83 0.54 -31.21
CA LEU A 15 -16.81 -0.67 -30.38
C LEU A 15 -15.61 -1.58 -30.71
N ASP A 16 -15.35 -1.84 -31.98
CA ASP A 16 -14.21 -2.64 -32.45
C ASP A 16 -12.86 -2.03 -32.02
N GLN A 17 -12.76 -0.69 -32.08
CA GLN A 17 -11.57 0.07 -31.68
C GLN A 17 -11.52 0.40 -30.18
N LYS A 18 -12.50 -0.06 -29.38
CA LYS A 18 -12.66 0.29 -27.96
C LYS A 18 -12.62 1.81 -27.70
N LYS A 19 -13.14 2.60 -28.63
CA LYS A 19 -13.28 4.05 -28.48
C LYS A 19 -14.50 4.38 -27.63
N PRO A 20 -14.42 5.42 -26.77
CA PRO A 20 -15.57 5.85 -26.01
C PRO A 20 -16.68 6.34 -26.94
N LEU A 21 -17.89 5.84 -26.70
CA LEU A 21 -19.10 6.23 -27.41
C LEU A 21 -19.94 7.11 -26.49
N PHE A 22 -20.31 8.29 -27.00
CA PHE A 22 -21.17 9.24 -26.30
C PHE A 22 -22.51 9.36 -27.04
N PRO A 23 -23.41 8.39 -26.92
CA PRO A 23 -24.71 8.50 -27.55
C PRO A 23 -25.52 9.57 -26.83
N VAL A 24 -25.65 10.71 -27.49
CA VAL A 24 -26.44 11.85 -27.05
C VAL A 24 -27.78 11.83 -27.77
N LEU A 25 -28.87 11.71 -27.01
CA LEU A 25 -30.21 11.68 -27.60
C LEU A 25 -30.83 13.08 -27.62
N LEU A 26 -31.01 13.61 -28.83
CA LEU A 26 -31.91 14.73 -29.07
C LEU A 26 -33.31 14.14 -29.33
N ALA A 27 -34.28 14.43 -28.45
CA ALA A 27 -35.68 13.93 -28.46
C ALA A 27 -35.97 12.57 -27.78
N GLY A 28 -35.00 11.96 -27.09
CA GLY A 28 -35.26 10.97 -26.03
C GLY A 28 -35.76 9.58 -26.45
N GLN A 29 -35.69 9.22 -27.73
CA GLN A 29 -35.90 7.83 -28.15
C GLN A 29 -34.55 7.13 -28.32
N PRO A 30 -34.25 6.09 -27.51
CA PRO A 30 -33.01 5.36 -27.63
C PRO A 30 -32.95 4.63 -28.97
N PHE A 31 -31.80 4.74 -29.65
CA PHE A 31 -31.53 3.91 -30.81
C PHE A 31 -31.33 2.47 -30.32
N SER A 32 -32.07 1.50 -30.86
CA SER A 32 -32.12 0.13 -30.29
C SER A 32 -30.75 -0.56 -30.18
N LEU A 33 -29.82 -0.21 -31.06
CA LEU A 33 -28.43 -0.70 -31.04
C LEU A 33 -27.55 -0.05 -29.96
N LEU A 34 -27.97 1.09 -29.42
CA LEU A 34 -27.33 1.81 -28.32
C LEU A 34 -28.02 1.56 -26.99
N ALA A 35 -29.05 0.71 -26.94
CA ALA A 35 -29.76 0.41 -25.70
C ALA A 35 -28.84 -0.20 -24.61
N SER A 36 -27.73 -0.80 -25.02
CA SER A 36 -26.69 -1.36 -24.14
C SER A 36 -25.50 -0.43 -23.91
N VAL A 37 -25.48 0.77 -24.52
CA VAL A 37 -24.40 1.75 -24.39
C VAL A 37 -24.93 2.92 -23.56
N GLN A 38 -24.12 3.44 -22.63
CA GLN A 38 -24.53 4.57 -21.78
C GLN A 38 -25.00 5.76 -22.61
N TYR A 39 -26.20 6.28 -22.36
CA TYR A 39 -26.72 7.45 -23.06
C TYR A 39 -27.12 8.56 -22.08
N GLU A 40 -26.92 9.81 -22.49
CA GLU A 40 -27.36 10.98 -21.76
C GLU A 40 -28.60 11.60 -22.39
N ASP A 41 -29.53 12.04 -21.55
CA ASP A 41 -30.74 12.73 -21.98
C ASP A 41 -30.59 14.26 -21.91
N LEU A 42 -30.35 14.89 -23.05
CA LEU A 42 -30.15 16.34 -23.15
C LEU A 42 -31.45 17.13 -23.35
N ARG A 43 -32.64 16.52 -23.23
CA ARG A 43 -33.92 17.22 -23.49
C ARG A 43 -34.16 18.42 -22.57
N ALA A 44 -33.60 18.41 -21.36
CA ALA A 44 -33.70 19.53 -20.43
C ALA A 44 -32.78 20.72 -20.81
N GLY A 45 -32.03 20.62 -21.91
CA GLY A 45 -31.14 21.67 -22.39
C GLY A 45 -30.07 22.01 -21.36
N LEU A 46 -29.95 23.29 -21.02
CA LEU A 46 -29.02 23.77 -19.98
C LEU A 46 -29.31 23.20 -18.58
N ASN A 47 -30.50 22.65 -18.35
CA ASN A 47 -30.88 22.02 -17.09
C ASN A 47 -30.71 20.49 -17.10
N ALA A 48 -30.14 19.91 -18.17
CA ALA A 48 -29.85 18.48 -18.22
C ALA A 48 -28.85 18.11 -17.12
N LYS A 49 -29.19 17.11 -16.31
CA LYS A 49 -28.28 16.52 -15.34
C LYS A 49 -27.58 15.36 -16.04
N LEU A 50 -26.32 15.57 -16.37
CA LEU A 50 -25.47 14.55 -16.95
C LEU A 50 -25.02 13.59 -15.85
N SER A 51 -24.88 12.30 -16.18
CA SER A 51 -24.22 11.38 -15.26
C SER A 51 -22.78 11.79 -15.00
N GLN A 52 -22.26 11.46 -13.83
CA GLN A 52 -20.84 11.70 -13.50
C GLN A 52 -19.92 10.90 -14.42
N GLU A 53 -20.33 9.71 -14.84
CA GLU A 53 -19.57 8.89 -15.78
C GLU A 53 -19.48 9.53 -17.16
N PHE A 54 -20.58 10.08 -17.69
CA PHE A 54 -20.53 10.85 -18.93
C PHE A 54 -19.67 12.10 -18.79
N LEU A 55 -19.82 12.85 -17.70
CA LEU A 55 -18.99 14.03 -17.45
C LEU A 55 -17.51 13.67 -17.33
N GLY A 56 -17.15 12.58 -16.66
CA GLY A 56 -15.80 12.08 -16.55
C GLY A 56 -15.22 11.66 -17.89
N ASN A 57 -15.99 10.89 -18.69
CA ASN A 57 -15.58 10.49 -20.04
C ASN A 57 -15.48 11.69 -20.98
N LEU A 58 -16.43 12.63 -20.92
CA LEU A 58 -16.39 13.87 -21.69
C LEU A 58 -15.20 14.71 -21.26
N HIS A 59 -14.88 14.79 -19.97
CA HIS A 59 -13.68 15.47 -19.49
C HIS A 59 -12.43 14.79 -20.05
N ARG A 60 -12.30 13.45 -19.97
CA ARG A 60 -11.17 12.69 -20.56
C ARG A 60 -10.98 12.95 -22.06
N VAL A 61 -12.07 13.20 -22.81
CA VAL A 61 -12.02 13.39 -24.27
C VAL A 61 -11.91 14.86 -24.68
N CYS A 62 -12.59 15.76 -23.96
CA CYS A 62 -12.75 17.17 -24.34
C CYS A 62 -11.82 18.11 -23.57
N THR A 63 -11.39 17.76 -22.35
CA THR A 63 -10.25 18.49 -21.78
C THR A 63 -9.02 18.08 -22.55
N VAL A 64 -8.19 19.07 -22.86
CA VAL A 64 -6.80 18.83 -23.19
C VAL A 64 -6.24 18.18 -21.93
N VAL A 65 -6.30 16.84 -21.84
CA VAL A 65 -5.65 16.10 -20.77
C VAL A 65 -4.25 16.68 -20.71
N PRO A 66 -3.85 17.25 -19.57
CA PRO A 66 -2.52 17.81 -19.45
C PRO A 66 -1.55 16.75 -19.95
N ARG A 67 -0.78 17.04 -21.00
CA ARG A 67 0.20 16.07 -21.51
C ARG A 67 1.27 15.76 -20.46
N GLU A 68 1.33 16.62 -19.46
CA GLU A 68 2.25 16.60 -18.35
C GLU A 68 1.45 16.81 -17.07
N ARG A 69 1.83 16.11 -16.00
CA ARG A 69 1.32 16.39 -14.67
C ARG A 69 2.43 16.33 -13.65
N THR A 70 2.31 17.16 -12.62
CA THR A 70 3.18 17.16 -11.47
C THR A 70 2.34 16.82 -10.25
N VAL A 71 2.72 15.78 -9.52
CA VAL A 71 2.07 15.41 -8.25
C VAL A 71 3.14 15.40 -7.17
N ARG A 72 2.90 16.13 -6.09
CA ARG A 72 3.77 16.13 -4.92
C ARG A 72 3.58 14.85 -4.11
N PHE A 73 4.66 14.14 -3.84
CA PHE A 73 4.71 13.03 -2.90
C PHE A 73 5.50 13.43 -1.66
N GLU A 74 4.91 13.21 -0.48
CA GLU A 74 5.55 13.55 0.80
C GLU A 74 5.31 12.47 1.85
N ILE A 75 6.24 12.37 2.80
CA ILE A 75 6.12 11.55 4.01
C ILE A 75 6.15 12.51 5.18
N VAL A 76 5.06 12.57 5.94
CA VAL A 76 4.83 13.62 6.95
C VAL A 76 4.58 12.98 8.31
N GLU A 77 5.18 13.57 9.35
CA GLU A 77 4.88 13.25 10.74
C GLU A 77 3.50 13.79 11.10
N GLY A 78 2.60 12.93 11.54
CA GLY A 78 1.26 13.35 11.96
C GLY A 78 0.33 12.20 12.30
N ASP A 79 -0.80 12.56 12.89
CA ASP A 79 -1.91 11.65 13.12
C ASP A 79 -2.96 11.85 12.01
N VAL A 80 -3.29 10.78 11.28
CA VAL A 80 -4.28 10.83 10.19
C VAL A 80 -5.65 11.37 10.59
N ARG A 81 -6.02 11.28 11.87
CA ARG A 81 -7.31 11.80 12.36
C ARG A 81 -7.31 13.33 12.42
N ASP A 82 -6.13 13.91 12.56
CA ASP A 82 -5.88 15.33 12.75
C ASP A 82 -5.05 15.90 11.56
N PHE A 83 -5.04 15.20 10.42
CA PHE A 83 -4.36 15.61 9.19
C PHE A 83 -5.38 16.11 8.17
N ALA A 84 -5.19 17.34 7.68
CA ALA A 84 -6.08 17.95 6.70
C ALA A 84 -5.73 17.48 5.27
N CYS A 85 -6.71 16.92 4.58
CA CYS A 85 -6.65 16.55 3.18
C CYS A 85 -8.07 16.46 2.59
N ASP A 86 -8.20 16.25 1.29
CA ASP A 86 -9.52 16.04 0.68
C ASP A 86 -10.03 14.64 0.97
N VAL A 87 -9.18 13.62 0.78
CA VAL A 87 -9.54 12.22 1.03
C VAL A 87 -8.46 11.50 1.82
N LEU A 88 -8.86 10.88 2.94
CA LEU A 88 -8.05 9.93 3.69
C LEU A 88 -8.38 8.50 3.23
N ILE A 89 -7.39 7.80 2.68
CA ILE A 89 -7.52 6.43 2.18
C ILE A 89 -7.18 5.44 3.30
N LEU A 90 -8.08 4.50 3.55
CA LEU A 90 -8.04 3.53 4.64
C LEU A 90 -8.31 2.12 4.12
N LYS A 91 -7.45 1.20 4.55
CA LYS A 91 -7.61 -0.22 4.29
C LYS A 91 -8.56 -0.87 5.29
N TYR A 92 -9.55 -1.61 4.81
CA TYR A 92 -10.40 -2.52 5.58
C TYR A 92 -9.98 -3.97 5.30
N ALA A 93 -9.24 -4.58 6.21
CA ALA A 93 -8.65 -5.91 6.00
C ALA A 93 -9.51 -7.03 6.59
N GLN A 94 -10.79 -7.09 6.16
CA GLN A 94 -11.83 -7.96 6.73
C GLN A 94 -12.16 -7.64 8.20
N GLY A 95 -11.88 -6.41 8.60
CA GLY A 95 -11.96 -5.92 9.97
C GLY A 95 -11.31 -4.55 10.09
N PHE A 96 -11.54 -3.89 11.22
CA PHE A 96 -10.95 -2.59 11.53
C PHE A 96 -9.69 -2.75 12.39
N HIS A 97 -8.53 -2.35 11.88
CA HIS A 97 -7.21 -2.57 12.49
C HIS A 97 -6.33 -1.30 12.55
N GLY A 98 -6.23 -0.69 13.72
CA GLY A 98 -5.36 0.48 13.91
C GLY A 98 -6.00 1.77 13.40
N ALA A 99 -5.43 2.41 12.39
CA ALA A 99 -5.82 3.75 11.93
C ALA A 99 -7.28 3.81 11.43
N ASP A 100 -7.69 2.85 10.61
CA ASP A 100 -9.06 2.67 10.12
C ASP A 100 -10.08 2.50 11.27
N SER A 101 -9.73 1.73 12.32
CA SER A 101 -10.54 1.53 13.51
C SER A 101 -10.74 2.81 14.29
N GLN A 102 -9.67 3.59 14.45
CA GLN A 102 -9.74 4.87 15.17
C GLN A 102 -10.55 5.90 14.39
N VAL A 103 -10.37 5.99 13.06
CA VAL A 103 -11.17 6.87 12.20
C VAL A 103 -12.63 6.44 12.22
N TYR A 104 -12.92 5.16 12.00
CA TYR A 104 -14.29 4.62 12.03
C TYR A 104 -14.98 4.88 13.37
N SER A 105 -14.27 4.69 14.50
CA SER A 105 -14.79 4.99 15.84
C SER A 105 -15.15 6.47 16.00
N ARG A 106 -14.32 7.40 15.50
CA ARG A 106 -14.63 8.84 15.52
C ARG A 106 -15.85 9.16 14.64
N LEU A 107 -15.90 8.62 13.42
CA LEU A 107 -17.03 8.80 12.50
C LEU A 107 -18.34 8.31 13.12
N ARG A 108 -18.34 7.10 13.72
CA ARG A 108 -19.52 6.52 14.37
C ARG A 108 -19.99 7.34 15.57
N LYS A 109 -19.07 7.84 16.41
CA LYS A 109 -19.40 8.66 17.58
C LYS A 109 -20.05 10.00 17.22
N SER A 110 -19.71 10.56 16.06
CA SER A 110 -20.33 11.79 15.56
C SER A 110 -21.79 11.60 15.09
N GLY A 111 -22.24 10.34 14.93
CA GLY A 111 -23.56 10.00 14.41
C GLY A 111 -23.72 10.20 12.89
N ASN A 112 -22.66 10.57 12.19
CA ASN A 112 -22.75 11.08 10.82
C ASN A 112 -22.47 10.05 9.72
N VAL A 113 -22.08 8.82 10.05
CA VAL A 113 -21.69 7.83 9.04
C VAL A 113 -22.19 6.43 9.38
N SER A 114 -22.88 5.81 8.42
CA SER A 114 -23.14 4.37 8.37
C SER A 114 -22.28 3.78 7.26
N LEU A 115 -21.31 2.93 7.62
CA LEU A 115 -20.61 2.12 6.63
C LEU A 115 -21.43 0.87 6.33
N ASP A 116 -21.57 0.56 5.05
CA ASP A 116 -22.08 -0.72 4.59
C ASP A 116 -20.94 -1.73 4.59
N LEU A 117 -20.85 -2.52 5.67
CA LEU A 117 -19.79 -3.50 5.83
C LEU A 117 -19.90 -4.65 4.81
N GLU A 118 -21.09 -4.91 4.25
CA GLU A 118 -21.26 -5.92 3.20
C GLU A 118 -20.59 -5.46 1.90
N ALA A 119 -20.64 -4.16 1.61
CA ALA A 119 -19.96 -3.57 0.46
C ALA A 119 -18.43 -3.59 0.59
N LEU A 120 -17.89 -3.62 1.82
CA LEU A 120 -16.45 -3.66 2.08
C LEU A 120 -15.88 -5.09 2.19
N PHE A 121 -16.73 -6.12 2.26
CA PHE A 121 -16.28 -7.50 2.45
C PHE A 121 -15.53 -8.07 1.22
N PRO A 122 -15.96 -7.84 -0.02
CA PRO A 122 -15.18 -8.26 -1.19
C PRO A 122 -13.86 -7.50 -1.29
N VAL A 123 -12.79 -8.16 -1.77
CA VAL A 123 -11.55 -7.47 -2.14
C VAL A 123 -11.87 -6.45 -3.24
N GLY A 124 -11.49 -5.20 -3.02
CA GLY A 124 -11.79 -4.07 -3.91
C GLY A 124 -13.16 -3.43 -3.71
N GLY A 125 -14.03 -4.03 -2.87
CA GLY A 125 -15.23 -3.36 -2.40
C GLY A 125 -14.86 -2.09 -1.63
N HIS A 126 -15.56 -0.99 -1.83
CA HIS A 126 -15.15 0.29 -1.25
C HIS A 126 -16.35 1.16 -0.88
N GLN A 127 -16.09 2.14 -0.03
CA GLN A 127 -17.05 3.16 0.33
C GLN A 127 -16.35 4.48 0.63
N LEU A 128 -16.72 5.53 -0.11
CA LEU A 128 -16.33 6.90 0.17
C LEU A 128 -17.39 7.57 1.06
N VAL A 129 -16.97 8.11 2.19
CA VAL A 129 -17.88 8.76 3.15
C VAL A 129 -17.40 10.16 3.51
N GLY A 130 -18.34 11.10 3.65
CA GLY A 130 -18.05 12.43 4.19
C GLY A 130 -17.77 12.36 5.70
N THR A 131 -16.72 13.04 6.17
CA THR A 131 -16.31 12.95 7.58
C THR A 131 -17.10 13.89 8.49
N ASN A 132 -17.72 14.92 7.90
CA ASN A 132 -18.48 15.96 8.60
C ASN A 132 -17.70 16.56 9.78
N ALA A 133 -16.40 16.83 9.56
CA ALA A 133 -15.46 17.37 10.55
C ALA A 133 -15.20 16.48 11.79
N SER A 134 -15.54 15.18 11.73
CA SER A 134 -15.16 14.22 12.79
C SER A 134 -13.67 13.91 12.82
N ILE A 135 -13.01 14.14 11.68
CA ILE A 135 -11.56 14.18 11.45
C ILE A 135 -11.27 15.35 10.49
N LEU A 136 -10.02 15.76 10.35
CA LEU A 136 -9.67 16.92 9.49
C LEU A 136 -9.74 16.63 7.99
N ALA A 137 -9.62 15.36 7.56
CA ALA A 137 -9.88 14.98 6.18
C ALA A 137 -11.36 15.26 5.82
N GLN A 138 -11.65 15.76 4.62
CA GLN A 138 -13.04 16.06 4.21
C GLN A 138 -13.85 14.79 3.95
N GLN A 139 -13.22 13.78 3.36
CA GLN A 139 -13.78 12.47 3.09
C GLN A 139 -12.82 11.36 3.56
N ALA A 140 -13.38 10.17 3.80
CA ALA A 140 -12.61 8.96 4.06
C ALA A 140 -13.02 7.86 3.07
N LEU A 141 -12.05 7.27 2.38
CA LEU A 141 -12.25 6.12 1.50
C LEU A 141 -11.85 4.85 2.25
N PHE A 142 -12.79 3.94 2.47
CA PHE A 142 -12.52 2.60 2.97
C PHE A 142 -12.48 1.62 1.80
N ILE A 143 -11.46 0.76 1.73
CA ILE A 143 -11.33 -0.26 0.69
C ILE A 143 -11.11 -1.64 1.33
N GLY A 144 -11.98 -2.58 0.98
CA GLY A 144 -11.91 -3.99 1.32
C GLY A 144 -10.68 -4.66 0.72
N THR A 145 -9.93 -5.38 1.54
CA THR A 145 -8.71 -6.10 1.15
C THR A 145 -8.70 -7.50 1.74
N THR A 146 -7.69 -8.31 1.39
CA THR A 146 -7.48 -9.59 2.05
C THR A 146 -7.20 -9.40 3.55
N ASN A 147 -7.31 -10.47 4.34
CA ASN A 147 -6.89 -10.47 5.74
C ASN A 147 -5.43 -9.93 5.87
N VAL A 148 -5.14 -9.26 6.98
CA VAL A 148 -3.82 -8.72 7.35
C VAL A 148 -2.65 -9.71 7.23
N PHE A 149 -2.88 -11.02 7.36
CA PHE A 149 -1.86 -12.07 7.19
C PHE A 149 -1.60 -12.46 5.73
N ARG A 150 -2.44 -12.03 4.79
CA ARG A 150 -2.25 -12.23 3.34
C ARG A 150 -1.97 -10.92 2.60
N PHE A 151 -1.90 -9.82 3.33
CA PHE A 151 -1.71 -8.49 2.76
C PHE A 151 -0.22 -8.18 2.58
N GLY A 152 0.40 -8.84 1.60
CA GLY A 152 1.82 -8.72 1.25
C GLY A 152 2.13 -7.52 0.35
N TYR A 153 3.38 -7.44 -0.11
CA TYR A 153 3.86 -6.35 -0.98
C TYR A 153 3.00 -6.14 -2.24
N ARG A 154 2.61 -7.23 -2.90
CA ARG A 154 1.74 -7.17 -4.08
C ARG A 154 0.39 -6.54 -3.77
N GLN A 155 -0.25 -6.98 -2.69
CA GLN A 155 -1.54 -6.43 -2.29
C GLN A 155 -1.44 -4.96 -1.87
N ILE A 156 -0.30 -4.53 -1.33
CA ILE A 156 -0.05 -3.12 -0.99
C ILE A 156 0.07 -2.26 -2.25
N ARG A 157 0.77 -2.76 -3.27
CA ARG A 157 0.86 -2.11 -4.58
C ARG A 157 -0.51 -2.00 -5.25
N GLU A 158 -1.22 -3.12 -5.36
CA GLU A 158 -2.57 -3.19 -5.92
C GLU A 158 -3.55 -2.28 -5.17
N PHE A 159 -3.48 -2.25 -3.84
CA PHE A 159 -4.30 -1.35 -3.01
C PHE A 159 -4.04 0.11 -3.32
N ALA A 160 -2.77 0.52 -3.42
CA ALA A 160 -2.42 1.91 -3.70
C ALA A 160 -2.91 2.33 -5.09
N GLU A 161 -2.65 1.51 -6.11
CA GLU A 161 -3.14 1.75 -7.48
C GLU A 161 -4.67 1.85 -7.52
N GLN A 162 -5.35 0.85 -6.98
CA GLN A 162 -6.81 0.77 -6.97
C GLN A 162 -7.44 1.95 -6.22
N SER A 163 -6.82 2.42 -5.14
CA SER A 163 -7.31 3.58 -4.39
C SER A 163 -7.42 4.83 -5.28
N LEU A 164 -6.41 5.10 -6.10
CA LEU A 164 -6.43 6.26 -6.98
C LEU A 164 -7.41 6.06 -8.14
N HIS A 165 -7.55 4.83 -8.66
CA HIS A 165 -8.54 4.51 -9.69
C HIS A 165 -9.98 4.74 -9.20
N ILE A 166 -10.31 4.29 -7.98
CA ILE A 166 -11.62 4.55 -7.37
C ILE A 166 -11.87 6.05 -7.25
N LEU A 167 -10.88 6.81 -6.77
CA LEU A 167 -11.04 8.25 -6.58
C LEU A 167 -11.11 9.03 -7.90
N ALA A 168 -10.57 8.48 -8.99
CA ALA A 168 -10.73 9.05 -10.33
C ALA A 168 -12.20 9.12 -10.77
N ASP A 169 -13.06 8.27 -10.21
CA ASP A 169 -14.49 8.24 -10.49
C ASP A 169 -15.31 8.85 -9.33
N ASP A 170 -15.00 8.50 -8.07
CA ASP A 170 -15.78 8.88 -6.89
C ASP A 170 -15.48 10.27 -6.34
N ALA A 171 -14.24 10.75 -6.50
CA ALA A 171 -13.79 12.05 -5.99
C ALA A 171 -12.84 12.73 -6.98
N PRO A 172 -13.29 13.01 -8.21
CA PRO A 172 -12.38 13.30 -9.30
C PRO A 172 -11.75 14.71 -9.19
N ASN A 173 -12.33 15.59 -8.36
CA ASN A 173 -11.80 16.91 -7.97
C ASN A 173 -10.79 16.85 -6.81
N ALA A 174 -10.50 15.67 -6.22
CA ALA A 174 -9.62 15.59 -5.06
C ALA A 174 -8.20 16.05 -5.43
N LYS A 175 -7.67 17.01 -4.69
CA LYS A 175 -6.35 17.61 -4.88
C LYS A 175 -5.31 16.99 -3.96
N HIS A 176 -5.72 16.67 -2.75
CA HIS A 176 -4.83 16.17 -1.71
C HIS A 176 -5.34 14.85 -1.11
N LEU A 177 -4.59 13.79 -1.36
CA LEU A 177 -4.84 12.47 -0.82
C LEU A 177 -3.87 12.18 0.33
N ALA A 178 -4.35 11.49 1.36
CA ALA A 178 -3.51 10.99 2.44
C ALA A 178 -3.72 9.51 2.69
N MET A 179 -2.67 8.80 3.07
CA MET A 179 -2.73 7.39 3.48
C MET A 179 -1.64 7.10 4.52
N THR A 180 -1.73 5.96 5.20
CA THR A 180 -0.67 5.47 6.09
C THR A 180 0.24 4.50 5.34
N VAL A 181 1.41 4.16 5.89
CA VAL A 181 2.17 3.01 5.40
C VAL A 181 1.47 1.72 5.79
N HIS A 182 1.19 0.86 4.83
CA HIS A 182 0.55 -0.44 5.08
C HIS A 182 1.59 -1.52 5.39
N GLY A 183 1.19 -2.77 5.72
CA GLY A 183 2.12 -3.92 5.84
C GLY A 183 3.10 -3.99 7.04
N VAL A 184 3.52 -2.87 7.63
CA VAL A 184 4.60 -2.85 8.64
C VAL A 184 4.15 -3.31 10.04
N LYS A 185 3.05 -2.75 10.55
CA LYS A 185 2.46 -3.15 11.85
C LYS A 185 1.27 -4.09 11.67
N SER A 186 1.19 -4.79 10.52
CA SER A 186 0.14 -5.78 10.24
C SER A 186 0.53 -7.17 10.75
N GLY A 187 -0.35 -8.16 10.57
CA GLY A 187 -0.01 -9.57 10.85
C GLY A 187 1.21 -10.08 10.07
N MET A 188 1.51 -9.48 8.91
CA MET A 188 2.68 -9.84 8.10
C MET A 188 3.99 -9.22 8.60
N ARG A 189 3.97 -8.01 9.16
CA ARG A 189 5.18 -7.30 9.62
C ARG A 189 6.32 -7.29 8.60
N LEU A 190 5.96 -6.77 7.43
CA LEU A 190 6.84 -6.66 6.27
C LEU A 190 7.96 -5.64 6.52
N ASP A 191 9.02 -5.74 5.73
CA ASP A 191 10.11 -4.76 5.65
C ASP A 191 9.57 -3.34 5.40
N GLU A 192 9.99 -2.36 6.22
CA GLU A 192 9.46 -0.99 6.18
C GLU A 192 9.74 -0.31 4.83
N GLY A 193 10.97 -0.43 4.33
CA GLY A 193 11.42 0.22 3.10
C GLY A 193 10.75 -0.37 1.87
N GLU A 194 10.77 -1.69 1.75
CA GLU A 194 10.15 -2.39 0.61
C GLU A 194 8.63 -2.18 0.58
N THR A 195 7.99 -2.09 1.75
CA THR A 195 6.56 -1.84 1.81
C THR A 195 6.20 -0.45 1.27
N LEU A 196 6.96 0.57 1.66
CA LEU A 196 6.79 1.92 1.14
C LEU A 196 7.05 1.97 -0.37
N LEU A 197 8.07 1.26 -0.86
CA LEU A 197 8.35 1.17 -2.30
C LEU A 197 7.22 0.47 -3.06
N ALA A 198 6.61 -0.58 -2.50
CA ALA A 198 5.47 -1.24 -3.13
C ALA A 198 4.25 -0.30 -3.21
N GLN A 199 3.99 0.44 -2.14
CA GLN A 199 2.93 1.44 -2.09
C GLN A 199 3.17 2.58 -3.07
N LEU A 200 4.41 3.08 -3.15
CA LEU A 200 4.84 4.07 -4.15
C LEU A 200 4.69 3.51 -5.57
N GLY A 201 5.03 2.26 -5.81
CA GLY A 201 4.87 1.63 -7.13
C GLY A 201 3.42 1.65 -7.60
N GLY A 202 2.47 1.32 -6.72
CA GLY A 202 1.06 1.37 -7.07
C GLY A 202 0.57 2.80 -7.34
N ILE A 203 1.06 3.79 -6.58
CA ILE A 203 0.80 5.21 -6.86
C ILE A 203 1.33 5.59 -8.24
N VAL A 204 2.57 5.23 -8.57
CA VAL A 204 3.19 5.56 -9.85
C VAL A 204 2.47 4.87 -11.01
N ASP A 205 2.09 3.61 -10.86
CA ASP A 205 1.31 2.87 -11.87
C ASP A 205 -0.03 3.58 -12.15
N ALA A 206 -0.73 4.04 -11.11
CA ALA A 206 -1.96 4.81 -11.25
C ALA A 206 -1.71 6.16 -11.98
N LEU A 207 -0.66 6.89 -11.60
CA LEU A 207 -0.31 8.17 -12.23
C LEU A 207 0.04 8.00 -13.72
N GLN A 208 0.80 6.96 -14.07
CA GLN A 208 1.17 6.63 -15.45
C GLN A 208 -0.01 6.16 -16.31
N SER A 209 -0.98 5.47 -15.70
CA SER A 209 -2.22 5.05 -16.40
C SER A 209 -3.22 6.19 -16.59
N TRP A 210 -2.94 7.38 -16.04
CA TRP A 210 -3.82 8.56 -16.06
C TRP A 210 -5.21 8.32 -15.46
N ASN A 211 -5.36 7.26 -14.66
CA ASN A 211 -6.61 6.90 -14.01
C ASN A 211 -6.62 7.31 -12.54
N VAL A 212 -6.53 8.62 -12.30
CA VAL A 212 -6.48 9.23 -10.97
C VAL A 212 -7.36 10.49 -10.96
N PRO A 213 -7.67 11.12 -9.81
CA PRO A 213 -8.36 12.40 -9.79
C PRO A 213 -7.68 13.44 -10.71
N TYR A 214 -8.49 14.19 -11.46
CA TYR A 214 -7.95 15.12 -12.48
C TYR A 214 -7.21 16.28 -11.84
N ASP A 215 -7.70 16.77 -10.70
CA ASP A 215 -7.10 17.87 -9.95
C ASP A 215 -6.06 17.40 -8.93
N LEU A 216 -5.63 16.13 -8.97
CA LEU A 216 -4.65 15.59 -8.03
C LEU A 216 -3.33 16.38 -8.10
N GLU A 217 -2.98 17.01 -6.98
CA GLU A 217 -1.78 17.83 -6.81
C GLU A 217 -0.83 17.22 -5.78
N ARG A 218 -1.34 16.46 -4.79
CA ARG A 218 -0.55 15.98 -3.65
C ARG A 218 -1.01 14.62 -3.11
N ILE A 219 -0.04 13.78 -2.76
CA ILE A 219 -0.22 12.52 -2.02
C ILE A 219 0.72 12.54 -0.81
N SER A 220 0.15 12.37 0.39
CA SER A 220 0.91 12.32 1.63
C SER A 220 0.83 10.94 2.29
N ILE A 221 1.99 10.38 2.61
CA ILE A 221 2.12 9.27 3.55
C ILE A 221 2.24 9.86 4.96
N VAL A 222 1.24 9.62 5.80
CA VAL A 222 1.18 10.15 7.17
C VAL A 222 1.55 9.07 8.16
N GLU A 223 2.54 9.33 9.01
CA GLU A 223 3.01 8.41 10.04
C GLU A 223 3.18 9.15 11.38
N ILE A 224 2.72 8.53 12.47
CA ILE A 224 2.67 9.15 13.80
C ILE A 224 4.02 9.07 14.52
N ASP A 225 4.84 8.06 14.19
CA ASP A 225 6.15 7.86 14.78
C ASP A 225 7.24 8.66 14.02
N PRO A 226 7.85 9.69 14.64
CA PRO A 226 8.87 10.52 13.99
C PRO A 226 10.13 9.73 13.60
N GLU A 227 10.52 8.70 14.35
CA GLU A 227 11.69 7.88 14.02
C GLU A 227 11.42 7.05 12.78
N ARG A 228 10.22 6.47 12.68
CA ARG A 228 9.78 5.77 11.47
C ARG A 228 9.70 6.72 10.28
N VAL A 229 9.19 7.93 10.43
CA VAL A 229 9.21 8.94 9.35
C VAL A 229 10.62 9.12 8.80
N ARG A 230 11.64 9.23 9.67
CA ARG A 230 13.03 9.34 9.22
C ARG A 230 13.51 8.10 8.48
N ARG A 231 13.22 6.90 8.98
CA ARG A 231 13.58 5.63 8.32
C ARG A 231 12.91 5.48 6.96
N LEU A 232 11.61 5.74 6.86
CA LEU A 232 10.84 5.70 5.61
C LEU A 232 11.41 6.68 4.57
N ARG A 233 11.69 7.92 4.97
CA ARG A 233 12.33 8.92 4.10
C ARG A 233 13.70 8.45 3.63
N ALA A 234 14.52 7.90 4.52
CA ALA A 234 15.84 7.37 4.17
C ALA A 234 15.76 6.18 3.22
N ALA A 235 14.78 5.29 3.38
CA ALA A 235 14.61 4.10 2.55
C ALA A 235 14.19 4.42 1.11
N VAL A 236 13.34 5.43 0.90
CA VAL A 236 12.84 5.79 -0.45
C VAL A 236 13.72 6.81 -1.18
N THR A 237 14.57 7.55 -0.46
CA THR A 237 15.41 8.60 -1.06
C THR A 237 16.33 8.05 -2.18
N PRO A 238 17.05 6.93 -2.00
CA PRO A 238 17.89 6.38 -3.07
C PRO A 238 17.11 6.10 -4.37
N TYR A 239 15.88 5.59 -4.24
CA TYR A 239 15.02 5.36 -5.40
C TYR A 239 14.70 6.67 -6.14
N PHE A 240 14.33 7.73 -5.41
CA PHE A 240 14.05 9.02 -6.03
C PHE A 240 15.29 9.70 -6.64
N GLU A 241 16.48 9.45 -6.11
CA GLU A 241 17.74 9.94 -6.67
C GLU A 241 18.10 9.25 -8.00
N GLU A 242 17.57 8.07 -8.27
CA GLU A 242 17.85 7.28 -9.47
C GLU A 242 16.85 7.52 -10.62
N VAL A 243 15.60 7.91 -10.33
CA VAL A 243 14.55 8.04 -11.35
C VAL A 243 14.40 9.46 -11.89
N ALA A 244 14.21 9.59 -13.21
CA ALA A 244 14.18 10.88 -13.90
C ALA A 244 12.92 11.73 -13.62
N TYR A 245 11.82 11.07 -13.22
CA TYR A 245 10.54 11.74 -13.00
C TYR A 245 10.41 12.38 -11.62
N ALA A 246 11.35 12.16 -10.69
CA ALA A 246 11.27 12.70 -9.34
C ALA A 246 12.29 13.83 -9.13
N GLN A 247 11.84 14.94 -8.55
CA GLN A 247 12.72 16.05 -8.17
C GLN A 247 12.41 16.48 -6.74
N PRO A 248 13.42 16.81 -5.91
CA PRO A 248 13.17 17.33 -4.57
C PRO A 248 12.27 18.57 -4.61
N ALA A 249 11.21 18.57 -3.81
CA ALA A 249 10.25 19.67 -3.76
C ALA A 249 10.84 20.91 -3.07
N GLU A 250 10.65 22.10 -3.65
CA GLU A 250 11.11 23.35 -3.04
C GLU A 250 10.26 23.76 -1.83
N GLY A 251 10.91 24.26 -0.77
CA GLY A 251 10.27 24.96 0.35
C GLY A 251 9.67 24.08 1.46
N GLU A 252 9.75 22.76 1.35
CA GLU A 252 9.21 21.82 2.33
C GLU A 252 10.31 21.13 3.15
N THR A 253 9.97 20.53 4.30
CA THR A 253 10.94 19.78 5.11
C THR A 253 11.40 18.50 4.41
N TRP A 254 10.51 17.84 3.67
CA TRP A 254 10.83 16.66 2.84
C TRP A 254 9.68 16.36 1.87
N GLY A 255 9.98 16.15 0.59
CA GLY A 255 9.02 15.75 -0.43
C GLY A 255 9.64 15.76 -1.82
N TYR A 256 8.99 15.11 -2.77
CA TYR A 256 9.39 15.06 -4.17
C TYR A 256 8.22 15.45 -5.07
N ASP A 257 8.49 16.28 -6.07
CA ASP A 257 7.56 16.55 -7.16
C ASP A 257 7.77 15.48 -8.25
N LEU A 258 6.70 14.73 -8.54
CA LEU A 258 6.71 13.64 -9.50
C LEU A 258 6.13 14.12 -10.84
N HIS A 259 6.94 14.18 -11.89
CA HIS A 259 6.62 14.71 -13.20
C HIS A 259 6.38 13.59 -14.22
N PHE A 260 5.15 13.45 -14.69
CA PHE A 260 4.78 12.42 -15.67
C PHE A 260 4.35 13.03 -17.00
N GLN A 261 4.73 12.39 -18.10
CA GLN A 261 4.26 12.70 -19.45
C GLN A 261 3.47 11.53 -20.05
N GLN A 262 2.35 11.81 -20.72
CA GLN A 262 1.38 10.77 -21.12
C GLN A 262 1.92 9.69 -22.07
N GLN A 263 3.02 9.96 -22.78
CA GLN A 263 3.60 9.05 -23.77
C GLN A 263 4.84 8.32 -23.27
N MET A 264 5.29 8.59 -22.05
CA MET A 264 6.46 7.94 -21.46
C MET A 264 6.01 7.00 -20.34
N VAL A 265 6.45 5.75 -20.45
CA VAL A 265 6.36 4.77 -19.37
C VAL A 265 7.64 4.92 -18.56
N GLU A 266 7.51 5.44 -17.35
CA GLU A 266 8.65 5.56 -16.43
C GLU A 266 8.88 4.23 -15.71
N VAL A 267 10.10 4.01 -15.25
CA VAL A 267 10.42 2.86 -14.40
C VAL A 267 9.69 3.03 -13.06
N THR A 268 9.02 1.98 -12.60
CA THR A 268 8.40 1.95 -11.27
C THR A 268 9.23 1.08 -10.34
N PRO A 269 9.13 1.24 -9.01
CA PRO A 269 9.81 0.33 -8.07
C PRO A 269 9.43 -1.11 -8.39
N ASP A 270 10.37 -2.05 -8.25
CA ASP A 270 10.12 -3.47 -8.46
C ASP A 270 9.37 -4.13 -7.28
N ALA A 271 9.27 -3.42 -6.16
CA ALA A 271 8.56 -3.84 -4.96
C ALA A 271 7.09 -4.15 -5.25
N GLY A 272 6.61 -5.30 -4.74
CA GLY A 272 5.24 -5.77 -4.95
C GLY A 272 4.93 -6.31 -6.36
N THR A 273 5.94 -6.52 -7.20
CA THR A 273 5.77 -7.28 -8.46
C THR A 273 5.68 -8.79 -8.20
N GLU A 274 5.56 -9.62 -9.26
CA GLU A 274 5.37 -11.08 -9.12
C GLU A 274 6.54 -11.80 -8.42
N ALA A 275 7.75 -11.25 -8.48
CA ALA A 275 8.93 -11.82 -7.84
C ALA A 275 9.19 -11.14 -6.49
N VAL A 276 8.86 -11.84 -5.39
CA VAL A 276 9.22 -11.37 -4.04
C VAL A 276 10.73 -11.48 -3.86
N LYS A 277 11.38 -10.39 -3.44
CA LYS A 277 12.81 -10.39 -3.12
C LYS A 277 13.10 -11.40 -2.00
N PRO A 278 14.26 -12.07 -2.03
CA PRO A 278 14.65 -12.96 -0.95
C PRO A 278 14.69 -12.19 0.38
N TYR A 279 14.26 -12.86 1.46
CA TYR A 279 14.13 -12.22 2.77
C TYR A 279 14.69 -13.08 3.91
N ALA A 280 15.19 -12.40 4.93
CA ALA A 280 15.39 -12.99 6.25
C ALA A 280 14.12 -12.76 7.10
N LEU A 281 13.72 -13.78 7.84
CA LEU A 281 12.63 -13.69 8.79
C LEU A 281 13.18 -13.60 10.21
N VAL A 282 12.81 -12.55 10.93
CA VAL A 282 13.30 -12.25 12.28
C VAL A 282 12.22 -12.59 13.30
N MET A 283 12.54 -13.51 14.19
CA MET A 283 11.74 -13.91 15.32
C MET A 283 12.22 -13.12 16.55
N LEU A 284 11.57 -11.99 16.82
CA LEU A 284 11.87 -11.09 17.92
C LEU A 284 10.59 -10.73 18.67
N SER A 285 10.66 -10.63 20.01
CA SER A 285 9.53 -10.23 20.85
C SER A 285 9.12 -8.78 20.56
N ASP A 286 7.85 -8.45 20.84
CA ASP A 286 7.29 -7.10 20.70
C ASP A 286 7.66 -6.15 21.84
N ASP A 287 8.60 -6.54 22.68
CA ASP A 287 9.12 -5.68 23.72
C ASP A 287 9.74 -4.42 23.08
N PRO A 288 9.24 -3.21 23.42
CA PRO A 288 9.78 -1.96 22.88
C PRO A 288 11.29 -1.80 23.13
N SER A 289 11.85 -2.42 24.17
CA SER A 289 13.29 -2.38 24.44
C SER A 289 14.14 -3.14 23.41
N LEU A 290 13.51 -4.01 22.60
CA LEU A 290 14.17 -4.76 21.53
C LEU A 290 14.07 -4.05 20.16
N GLU A 291 13.42 -2.89 20.10
CA GLU A 291 13.23 -2.17 18.85
C GLU A 291 14.56 -1.71 18.24
N ASP A 292 15.45 -1.13 19.06
CA ASP A 292 16.79 -0.73 18.62
C ASP A 292 17.64 -1.94 18.20
N ILE A 293 17.48 -3.08 18.89
CA ILE A 293 18.20 -4.32 18.55
C ILE A 293 17.82 -4.79 17.15
N TYR A 294 16.55 -4.65 16.76
CA TYR A 294 16.13 -4.97 15.42
C TYR A 294 16.70 -4.02 14.37
N TYR A 295 16.40 -2.72 14.46
CA TYR A 295 16.73 -1.78 13.38
C TYR A 295 18.25 -1.61 13.23
N TYR A 296 18.97 -1.53 14.35
CA TYR A 296 20.40 -1.26 14.32
C TYR A 296 21.24 -2.54 14.34
N GLY A 297 20.80 -3.57 15.06
CA GLY A 297 21.56 -4.80 15.24
C GLY A 297 21.27 -5.90 14.20
N ILE A 298 20.06 -5.97 13.65
CA ILE A 298 19.64 -7.08 12.78
C ILE A 298 19.35 -6.64 11.34
N GLU A 299 18.48 -5.63 11.17
CA GLU A 299 17.99 -5.19 9.85
C GLU A 299 19.13 -4.72 8.94
N ARG A 300 20.03 -3.87 9.46
CA ARG A 300 21.19 -3.35 8.71
C ARG A 300 22.09 -4.46 8.15
N PRO A 301 22.59 -5.43 8.96
CA PRO A 301 23.34 -6.57 8.44
C PRO A 301 22.58 -7.39 7.40
N VAL A 302 21.26 -7.57 7.57
CA VAL A 302 20.42 -8.33 6.64
C VAL A 302 20.31 -7.59 5.29
N HIS A 303 20.02 -6.29 5.31
CA HIS A 303 19.96 -5.46 4.11
C HIS A 303 21.31 -5.41 3.38
N ALA A 304 22.43 -5.41 4.11
CA ALA A 304 23.77 -5.46 3.53
C ALA A 304 24.04 -6.74 2.72
N GLN A 305 23.26 -7.81 2.94
CA GLN A 305 23.28 -9.05 2.13
C GLN A 305 22.30 -9.01 0.94
N GLY A 306 21.61 -7.90 0.71
CA GLY A 306 20.59 -7.78 -0.34
C GLY A 306 19.30 -8.54 -0.04
N LEU A 307 19.05 -8.88 1.23
CA LEU A 307 17.82 -9.52 1.69
C LEU A 307 16.87 -8.47 2.25
N LEU A 308 15.56 -8.68 2.10
CA LEU A 308 14.56 -7.98 2.92
C LEU A 308 14.64 -8.46 4.37
N CYS A 309 14.28 -7.60 5.32
CA CYS A 309 14.22 -7.96 6.74
C CYS A 309 12.77 -7.91 7.22
N GLU A 310 12.13 -9.08 7.34
CA GLU A 310 10.75 -9.20 7.81
C GLU A 310 10.71 -9.67 9.27
N ARG A 311 9.67 -9.29 10.02
CA ARG A 311 9.43 -9.82 11.37
C ARG A 311 8.36 -10.90 11.36
N ALA A 312 8.50 -11.87 12.24
CA ALA A 312 7.43 -12.80 12.55
C ALA A 312 6.60 -12.29 13.74
N PRO A 313 5.28 -12.49 13.74
CA PRO A 313 4.46 -12.24 14.92
C PRO A 313 4.72 -13.32 16.00
N LEU A 314 5.19 -12.92 17.20
CA LEU A 314 5.55 -13.85 18.28
C LEU A 314 4.55 -13.93 19.47
N MET A 315 3.58 -13.01 19.60
CA MET A 315 2.56 -12.97 20.68
C MET A 315 1.19 -12.46 20.16
N GLN A 316 -0.02 -12.78 20.66
CA GLN A 316 -0.53 -13.71 21.69
C GLN A 316 -2.07 -13.96 21.52
N GLU A 317 -2.55 -15.08 22.09
CA GLU A 317 -3.94 -15.47 22.41
C GLU A 317 -4.94 -15.62 21.24
N VAL A 318 -5.06 -16.86 20.72
CA VAL A 318 -5.93 -17.30 19.62
C VAL A 318 -5.35 -16.99 18.24
N GLN A 319 -4.31 -17.71 17.85
CA GLN A 319 -4.01 -17.88 16.43
C GLN A 319 -4.90 -18.99 15.89
N GLU A 320 -5.73 -18.68 14.90
CA GLU A 320 -6.41 -19.70 14.13
C GLU A 320 -5.38 -20.60 13.43
N ALA A 321 -5.75 -21.86 13.15
CA ALA A 321 -4.81 -22.82 12.55
C ALA A 321 -4.19 -22.29 11.24
N ASP A 322 -4.96 -21.52 10.48
CA ASP A 322 -4.56 -20.93 9.21
C ASP A 322 -3.44 -19.87 9.40
N GLU A 323 -3.51 -19.05 10.45
CA GLU A 323 -2.49 -18.03 10.74
C GLU A 323 -1.14 -18.67 11.11
N ILE A 324 -1.18 -19.75 11.90
CA ILE A 324 0.02 -20.53 12.25
C ILE A 324 0.62 -21.12 10.97
N GLN A 325 -0.20 -21.69 10.10
CA GLN A 325 0.26 -22.27 8.84
C GLN A 325 0.90 -21.22 7.93
N GLU A 326 0.30 -20.03 7.82
CA GLU A 326 0.85 -18.93 7.04
C GLU A 326 2.19 -18.45 7.62
N SER A 327 2.29 -18.31 8.94
CA SER A 327 3.54 -17.95 9.63
C SER A 327 4.65 -19.00 9.40
N LEU A 328 4.32 -20.30 9.49
CA LEU A 328 5.25 -21.38 9.21
C LEU A 328 5.66 -21.42 7.73
N ALA A 329 4.71 -21.20 6.81
CA ALA A 329 5.01 -21.13 5.38
C ALA A 329 6.04 -20.01 5.10
N ARG A 330 5.89 -18.85 5.74
CA ARG A 330 6.88 -17.76 5.65
C ARG A 330 8.24 -18.16 6.19
N ALA A 331 8.30 -18.82 7.34
CA ALA A 331 9.57 -19.31 7.89
C ALA A 331 10.24 -20.36 6.98
N GLY A 332 9.45 -21.23 6.35
CA GLY A 332 9.96 -22.24 5.41
C GLY A 332 10.42 -21.70 4.06
N ASN A 333 9.91 -20.53 3.65
CA ASN A 333 10.27 -19.86 2.39
C ASN A 333 11.36 -18.80 2.55
N ALA A 334 11.69 -18.42 3.80
CA ALA A 334 12.75 -17.46 4.09
C ALA A 334 14.12 -18.00 3.66
N LYS A 335 15.02 -17.12 3.25
CA LYS A 335 16.43 -17.45 3.00
C LYS A 335 17.20 -17.71 4.28
N LEU A 336 16.75 -17.08 5.36
CA LEU A 336 17.41 -17.08 6.64
C LEU A 336 16.36 -16.85 7.74
N LEU A 337 16.51 -17.54 8.86
CA LEU A 337 15.78 -17.26 10.09
C LEU A 337 16.74 -16.69 11.13
N ILE A 338 16.39 -15.55 11.73
CA ILE A 338 17.14 -14.96 12.85
C ILE A 338 16.25 -15.00 14.08
N CYS A 339 16.69 -15.66 15.16
CA CYS A 339 15.87 -15.85 16.35
C CYS A 339 16.53 -15.25 17.58
N HIS A 340 15.82 -14.32 18.21
CA HIS A 340 16.24 -13.71 19.47
C HIS A 340 15.73 -14.52 20.67
N LEU A 341 16.64 -14.99 21.52
CA LEU A 341 16.34 -15.99 22.55
C LEU A 341 15.80 -15.44 23.88
N ALA A 342 15.66 -14.12 24.04
CA ALA A 342 15.16 -13.50 25.29
C ALA A 342 13.83 -14.09 25.79
N GLN A 343 12.94 -14.55 24.89
CA GLN A 343 11.67 -15.15 25.27
C GLN A 343 11.39 -16.41 24.43
N MET A 344 11.75 -17.56 24.99
CA MET A 344 11.41 -18.86 24.39
C MET A 344 9.92 -19.17 24.55
N THR A 345 9.17 -19.06 23.45
CA THR A 345 7.76 -19.45 23.40
C THR A 345 7.56 -20.78 22.67
N PRO A 346 6.43 -21.49 22.87
CA PRO A 346 6.09 -22.68 22.08
C PRO A 346 6.06 -22.38 20.57
N LEU A 347 5.55 -21.20 20.18
CA LEU A 347 5.48 -20.78 18.78
C LEU A 347 6.88 -20.54 18.20
N LEU A 348 7.78 -19.89 18.95
CA LEU A 348 9.18 -19.73 18.54
C LEU A 348 9.86 -21.10 18.35
N THR A 349 9.64 -22.02 19.29
CA THR A 349 10.19 -23.38 19.21
C THR A 349 9.65 -24.15 18.00
N LEU A 350 8.37 -23.97 17.68
CA LEU A 350 7.73 -24.55 16.50
C LEU A 350 8.36 -24.01 15.20
N HIS A 351 8.56 -22.69 15.09
CA HIS A 351 9.21 -22.07 13.94
C HIS A 351 10.65 -22.54 13.76
N LEU A 352 11.42 -22.62 14.84
CA LEU A 352 12.79 -23.14 14.83
C LEU A 352 12.83 -24.59 14.32
N GLY A 353 12.01 -25.47 14.91
CA GLY A 353 11.92 -26.87 14.49
C GLY A 353 11.49 -27.01 13.03
N TYR A 354 10.53 -26.20 12.59
CA TYR A 354 10.04 -26.21 11.21
C TYR A 354 11.11 -25.73 10.21
N ALA A 355 11.81 -24.63 10.52
CA ALA A 355 12.89 -24.10 9.71
C ALA A 355 14.03 -25.11 9.55
N TRP A 356 14.46 -25.74 10.66
CA TRP A 356 15.46 -26.83 10.61
C TRP A 356 14.98 -28.02 9.79
N GLY A 357 13.72 -28.43 9.95
CA GLY A 357 13.12 -29.50 9.15
C GLY A 357 13.06 -29.19 7.65
N LYS A 358 13.00 -27.90 7.28
CA LYS A 358 13.04 -27.42 5.89
C LYS A 358 14.45 -27.12 5.38
N GLY A 359 15.47 -27.19 6.23
CA GLY A 359 16.84 -26.84 5.88
C GLY A 359 17.07 -25.34 5.72
N VAL A 360 16.21 -24.50 6.29
CA VAL A 360 16.41 -23.04 6.31
C VAL A 360 17.52 -22.71 7.31
N PRO A 361 18.58 -21.97 6.92
CA PRO A 361 19.61 -21.52 7.84
C PRO A 361 19.03 -20.73 9.01
N VAL A 362 19.53 -21.02 10.22
CA VAL A 362 19.08 -20.35 11.45
C VAL A 362 20.27 -19.71 12.16
N VAL A 363 20.13 -18.44 12.52
CA VAL A 363 21.08 -17.72 13.39
C VAL A 363 20.36 -17.40 14.70
N LEU A 364 20.93 -17.87 15.80
CA LEU A 364 20.43 -17.58 17.14
C LEU A 364 21.18 -16.38 17.71
N VAL A 365 20.45 -15.42 18.28
CA VAL A 365 21.01 -14.23 18.91
C VAL A 365 20.46 -14.11 20.32
N GLY A 366 21.26 -13.63 21.27
CA GLY A 366 20.85 -13.48 22.66
C GLY A 366 21.74 -12.51 23.42
N GLN A 367 21.28 -12.02 24.56
CA GLN A 367 22.13 -11.14 25.38
C GLN A 367 23.21 -11.95 26.09
N ALA A 368 24.37 -11.34 26.37
CA ALA A 368 25.49 -12.03 27.05
C ALA A 368 25.16 -12.41 28.50
N SER A 369 24.24 -11.70 29.14
CA SER A 369 23.74 -12.00 30.49
C SER A 369 22.82 -13.23 30.54
N GLU A 370 22.31 -13.67 29.39
CA GLU A 370 21.45 -14.84 29.28
C GLU A 370 22.35 -16.06 29.02
N GLU A 371 22.46 -16.98 29.98
CA GLU A 371 23.06 -18.32 29.79
C GLU A 371 22.16 -19.21 28.90
N ALA A 372 21.67 -18.67 27.79
CA ALA A 372 20.82 -19.36 26.85
C ALA A 372 21.68 -20.28 25.97
N SER A 373 21.93 -21.51 26.44
CA SER A 373 22.32 -22.59 25.54
C SER A 373 21.05 -23.22 24.95
N PHE A 374 20.88 -23.16 23.62
CA PHE A 374 19.74 -23.77 22.94
C PHE A 374 20.20 -24.98 22.14
N TYR A 375 19.95 -26.19 22.65
CA TYR A 375 20.22 -27.46 21.95
C TYR A 375 21.63 -27.57 21.32
N GLN A 376 22.66 -27.11 22.02
CA GLN A 376 24.07 -27.14 21.55
C GLN A 376 24.34 -26.31 20.29
N GLN A 377 23.40 -25.45 19.87
CA GLN A 377 23.61 -24.53 18.77
C GLN A 377 24.45 -23.34 19.21
N GLU A 378 25.23 -22.80 18.29
CA GLU A 378 25.97 -21.56 18.49
C GLU A 378 25.00 -20.39 18.59
N VAL A 379 25.13 -19.60 19.66
CA VAL A 379 24.35 -18.37 19.89
C VAL A 379 25.29 -17.18 19.79
N LEU A 380 24.92 -16.20 18.95
CA LEU A 380 25.61 -14.92 18.89
C LEU A 380 25.19 -14.07 20.10
N HIS A 381 26.01 -14.12 21.14
CA HIS A 381 25.81 -13.26 22.30
C HIS A 381 26.27 -11.82 22.03
N TYR A 382 25.58 -10.84 22.60
CA TYR A 382 25.98 -9.44 22.55
C TYR A 382 25.73 -8.72 23.88
N GLU A 383 26.56 -7.74 24.22
CA GLU A 383 26.30 -6.79 25.31
C GLU A 383 25.80 -5.45 24.78
N LYS A 384 26.27 -5.07 23.59
CA LYS A 384 25.93 -3.81 22.91
C LYS A 384 25.44 -4.07 21.50
N ILE A 385 24.55 -3.21 21.01
CA ILE A 385 23.91 -3.37 19.69
C ILE A 385 24.93 -3.40 18.54
N TRP A 386 25.97 -2.58 18.59
CA TRP A 386 27.02 -2.58 17.55
C TRP A 386 27.81 -3.89 17.50
N GLU A 387 27.94 -4.62 18.62
CA GLU A 387 28.58 -5.94 18.65
C GLU A 387 27.71 -6.97 17.93
N LEU A 388 26.38 -6.88 18.12
CA LEU A 388 25.43 -7.71 17.38
C LEU A 388 25.52 -7.44 15.88
N GLU A 389 25.52 -6.16 15.48
CA GLU A 389 25.65 -5.75 14.08
C GLU A 389 26.92 -6.35 13.42
N GLU A 390 28.07 -6.21 14.08
CA GLU A 390 29.36 -6.73 13.57
C GLU A 390 29.37 -8.27 13.49
N ARG A 391 28.97 -8.95 14.58
CA ARG A 391 29.00 -10.42 14.66
C ARG A 391 27.99 -11.05 13.71
N LEU A 392 26.80 -10.47 13.61
CA LEU A 392 25.79 -10.94 12.67
C LEU A 392 26.30 -10.75 11.24
N THR A 393 26.85 -9.59 10.89
CA THR A 393 27.44 -9.35 9.56
C THR A 393 28.50 -10.40 9.20
N GLN A 394 29.42 -10.70 10.12
CA GLN A 394 30.44 -11.74 9.93
C GLN A 394 29.81 -13.13 9.73
N LYS A 395 28.79 -13.47 10.53
CA LYS A 395 28.07 -14.74 10.42
C LYS A 395 27.36 -14.86 9.06
N LEU A 396 26.69 -13.79 8.62
CA LEU A 396 25.96 -13.77 7.36
C LEU A 396 26.89 -13.90 6.15
N ASN A 397 28.05 -13.22 6.17
CA ASN A 397 29.06 -13.36 5.11
C ASN A 397 29.61 -14.79 4.98
N GLY A 398 29.53 -15.59 6.05
CA GLY A 398 29.94 -17.00 6.05
C GLY A 398 28.85 -17.96 5.57
N LEU A 399 27.63 -17.48 5.35
CA LEU A 399 26.52 -18.27 4.81
C LEU A 399 26.44 -18.07 3.29
N GLU A 400 26.29 -19.15 2.54
CA GLU A 400 25.97 -19.09 1.10
C GLU A 400 24.45 -18.86 0.96
N LEU A 401 24.01 -17.60 1.02
CA LEU A 401 22.58 -17.19 1.03
C LEU A 401 21.97 -17.00 -0.36
#